data_AF-A0A2V8H651-F1
#
_entry.id   AF-A0A2V8H651-F1
#
_cell.length_a   1.000
_cell.length_b   1.000
_cell.length_c   1.000
_cell.angle_alpha   90.00
_cell.angle_beta   90.00
_cell.angle_gamma   90.00
#
_symmetry.space_group_name_H-M   'P 1'
#
loop_
_entity.id
_entity.type
_entity.pdbx_description
1 polymer ?
#
loop_
_entity_poly.entity_id
_entity_poly.type
_entity_poly.pdbx_seq_one_letter_code
_entity_poly.pdbx_strand_id
1 'polypeptide(L)'
;MFARIVSMRLKPNTMAEFTQTIEKRILPILRRQKGFRDEITFISGGTEAVGISLWDSREQADAYNTGSYSEVLKELNKVVEGTPQVKTYDVANSTPHNIAARAAA
;
A
#
# COMPACT_ATOMS: atom_id res chain seq x y z
N MET A 1 11.13 6.03 8.42
CA MET A 1 10.17 5.61 7.39
C MET A 1 9.98 4.10 7.45
N PHE A 2 8.76 3.66 7.25
CA PHE A 2 8.33 2.26 7.29
C PHE A 2 7.50 1.98 6.04
N ALA A 3 7.56 0.76 5.51
CA ALA A 3 6.85 0.36 4.31
C ALA A 3 5.88 -0.79 4.59
N ARG A 4 4.72 -0.75 3.92
CA ARG A 4 3.82 -1.90 3.78
C ARG A 4 3.80 -2.29 2.31
N ILE A 5 4.14 -3.53 2.01
CA ILE A 5 4.07 -4.13 0.68
C ILE A 5 2.88 -5.08 0.66
N VAL A 6 1.96 -4.86 -0.27
CA VAL A 6 0.71 -5.61 -0.41
C VAL A 6 0.71 -6.32 -1.75
N SER A 7 0.80 -7.64 -1.74
CA SER A 7 0.67 -8.48 -2.94
C SER A 7 -0.79 -8.89 -3.13
N MET A 8 -1.29 -8.74 -4.36
CA MET A 8 -2.68 -8.95 -4.74
C MET A 8 -2.77 -9.78 -6.01
N ARG A 9 -3.82 -10.58 -6.11
CA ARG A 9 -4.27 -11.19 -7.36
C ARG A 9 -5.53 -10.48 -7.80
N LEU A 10 -5.55 -9.85 -8.97
CA LEU A 10 -6.75 -9.24 -9.54
C LEU A 10 -7.66 -10.33 -10.09
N LYS A 11 -8.97 -10.09 -10.00
CA LYS A 11 -9.96 -10.88 -10.74
C LYS A 11 -9.70 -10.73 -12.25
N PRO A 12 -10.07 -11.71 -13.08
CA PRO A 12 -9.95 -11.60 -14.52
C PRO A 12 -10.66 -10.36 -15.05
N ASN A 13 -10.00 -9.63 -15.96
CA ASN A 13 -10.56 -8.45 -16.65
C ASN A 13 -10.89 -7.23 -15.76
N THR A 14 -10.41 -7.16 -14.51
CA THR A 14 -10.69 -6.01 -13.61
C THR A 14 -9.55 -4.99 -13.53
N MET A 15 -8.48 -5.12 -14.32
CA MET A 15 -7.30 -4.24 -14.23
C MET A 15 -7.65 -2.73 -14.29
N ALA A 16 -8.50 -2.32 -15.22
CA ALA A 16 -8.89 -0.91 -15.34
C ALA A 16 -9.71 -0.43 -14.13
N GLU A 17 -10.62 -1.28 -13.63
CA GLU A 17 -11.41 -0.99 -12.43
C GLU A 17 -10.54 -0.93 -11.17
N PHE A 18 -9.53 -1.81 -11.08
CA PHE A 18 -8.54 -1.81 -10.01
C PHE A 18 -7.78 -0.48 -9.97
N THR A 19 -7.22 -0.02 -11.09
CA THR A 19 -6.51 1.26 -11.15
C THR A 19 -7.42 2.43 -10.76
N GLN A 20 -8.67 2.43 -11.21
CA GLN A 20 -9.64 3.45 -10.81
C GLN A 20 -10.02 3.37 -9.32
N THR A 21 -10.11 2.17 -8.77
CA THR A 21 -10.39 1.93 -7.34
C THR A 21 -9.25 2.46 -6.48
N ILE A 22 -8.00 2.22 -6.89
CA ILE A 22 -6.82 2.78 -6.23
C ILE A 22 -6.90 4.31 -6.21
N GLU A 23 -7.04 4.95 -7.37
CA GLU A 23 -7.02 6.41 -7.50
C GLU A 23 -8.19 7.10 -6.78
N LYS A 24 -9.42 6.61 -7.01
CA LYS A 24 -10.64 7.32 -6.60
C LYS A 24 -11.12 6.95 -5.20
N ARG A 25 -10.73 5.79 -4.67
CA ARG A 25 -11.24 5.28 -3.38
C ARG A 25 -10.14 5.06 -2.37
N ILE A 26 -9.06 4.38 -2.72
CA ILE A 26 -8.03 3.98 -1.76
C ILE A 26 -7.06 5.12 -1.44
N LEU A 27 -6.53 5.83 -2.44
CA LEU A 27 -5.62 6.96 -2.20
C LEU A 27 -6.24 8.05 -1.31
N PRO A 28 -7.53 8.45 -1.46
CA PRO A 28 -8.17 9.36 -0.53
C PRO A 28 -8.24 8.86 0.92
N ILE A 29 -8.38 7.55 1.15
CA ILE A 29 -8.35 6.96 2.50
C ILE A 29 -6.93 7.05 3.06
N LEU A 30 -5.93 6.64 2.29
CA LEU A 30 -4.52 6.64 2.69
C LEU A 30 -4.01 8.05 3.02
N ARG A 31 -4.31 9.04 2.16
CA ARG A 31 -3.90 10.44 2.35
C ARG A 31 -4.44 11.09 3.62
N ARG A 32 -5.52 10.58 4.21
CA ARG A 32 -6.08 11.06 5.48
C ARG A 32 -5.38 10.46 6.71
N GLN A 33 -4.64 9.39 6.53
CA GLN A 33 -3.99 8.70 7.65
C GLN A 33 -2.78 9.49 8.12
N LYS A 34 -2.62 9.58 9.43
CA LYS A 34 -1.46 10.23 10.03
C LYS A 34 -0.19 9.48 9.60
N GLY A 35 0.79 10.23 9.10
CA GLY A 35 2.09 9.69 8.72
C GLY A 35 2.14 8.96 7.39
N PHE A 36 1.06 8.91 6.61
CA PHE A 36 1.14 8.44 5.23
C PHE A 36 2.03 9.37 4.39
N ARG A 37 2.95 8.78 3.61
CA ARG A 37 3.92 9.52 2.79
C ARG A 37 3.72 9.32 1.30
N ASP A 38 3.50 8.07 0.88
CA ASP A 38 3.49 7.73 -0.54
C ASP A 38 2.81 6.38 -0.79
N GLU A 39 2.37 6.16 -2.02
CA GLU A 39 1.87 4.87 -2.51
C GLU A 39 2.32 4.65 -3.96
N ILE A 40 2.91 3.49 -4.23
CA ILE A 40 3.25 3.06 -5.59
C ILE A 40 2.57 1.72 -5.87
N THR A 41 1.80 1.67 -6.95
CA THR A 41 1.08 0.46 -7.36
C THR A 41 1.61 -0.07 -8.69
N PHE A 42 1.95 -1.35 -8.73
CA PHE A 42 2.42 -2.09 -9.89
C PHE A 42 1.37 -3.11 -10.32
N ILE A 43 1.32 -3.39 -11.62
CA ILE A 43 0.50 -4.44 -12.21
C ILE A 43 1.38 -5.23 -13.18
N SER A 44 1.27 -6.56 -13.17
CA SER A 44 2.01 -7.49 -14.03
C SER A 44 1.10 -8.63 -14.49
N GLY A 45 1.38 -9.22 -15.66
CA GLY A 45 0.71 -10.45 -16.13
C GLY A 45 -0.83 -10.37 -16.21
N GLY A 46 -1.39 -9.16 -16.30
CA GLY A 46 -2.83 -8.87 -16.34
C GLY A 46 -3.61 -9.14 -15.04
N THR A 47 -3.03 -9.86 -14.08
CA THR A 47 -3.74 -10.31 -12.87
C THR A 47 -2.89 -10.23 -11.59
N GLU A 48 -1.62 -9.86 -11.67
CA GLU A 48 -0.78 -9.68 -10.49
C GLU A 48 -0.66 -8.20 -10.19
N ALA A 49 -0.79 -7.82 -8.93
CA ALA A 49 -0.60 -6.44 -8.50
C ALA A 49 0.18 -6.35 -7.18
N VAL A 50 0.96 -5.29 -7.04
CA VAL A 50 1.70 -4.98 -5.80
C VAL A 50 1.49 -3.52 -5.46
N GLY A 51 1.01 -3.23 -4.25
CA GLY A 51 0.97 -1.88 -3.69
C GLY A 51 2.08 -1.70 -2.65
N ILE A 52 2.76 -0.56 -2.66
CA ILE A 52 3.78 -0.19 -1.68
C ILE A 52 3.39 1.14 -1.07
N SER A 53 3.00 1.14 0.20
CA SER A 53 2.77 2.37 0.97
C SER A 53 3.96 2.68 1.84
N LEU A 54 4.32 3.97 1.90
CA LEU A 54 5.36 4.51 2.75
C LEU A 54 4.74 5.34 3.87
N TRP A 55 5.33 5.21 5.07
CA TRP A 55 4.83 5.77 6.30
C TRP A 55 5.97 6.39 7.11
N ASP A 56 5.68 7.44 7.86
CA ASP A 56 6.66 8.10 8.73
C ASP A 56 7.32 7.14 9.71
N SER A 57 6.50 6.34 10.39
CA SER A 57 6.92 5.41 11.42
C SER A 57 6.09 4.12 11.40
N ARG A 58 6.62 3.07 12.07
CA ARG A 58 5.93 1.79 12.20
C ARG A 58 4.61 1.94 12.95
N GLU A 59 4.59 2.73 14.02
CA GLU A 59 3.43 2.94 14.87
C GLU A 59 2.25 3.53 14.10
N GLN A 60 2.53 4.43 13.15
CA GLN A 60 1.50 5.04 12.29
C GLN A 60 0.98 4.06 11.24
N ALA A 61 1.86 3.25 10.66
CA ALA A 61 1.47 2.18 9.74
C ALA A 61 0.62 1.09 10.45
N ASP A 62 0.96 0.75 11.69
CA ASP A 62 0.24 -0.23 12.50
C ASP A 62 -1.12 0.30 12.95
N ALA A 63 -1.19 1.58 13.37
CA ALA A 63 -2.47 2.23 13.71
C ALA A 63 -3.43 2.24 12.52
N TYR A 64 -2.93 2.54 11.31
CA TYR A 64 -3.71 2.40 10.08
C TYR A 64 -4.17 0.95 9.85
N ASN A 65 -3.28 -0.02 10.05
CA ASN A 65 -3.55 -1.44 9.83
C ASN A 65 -4.68 -1.97 10.73
N THR A 66 -4.73 -1.52 12.00
CA THR A 66 -5.79 -1.91 12.93
C THR A 66 -7.09 -1.09 12.79
N GLY A 67 -7.02 0.08 12.14
CA GLY A 67 -8.16 0.98 11.93
C GLY A 67 -8.71 0.91 10.50
N SER A 68 -8.34 1.91 9.69
CA SER A 68 -8.92 2.15 8.36
C SER A 68 -8.50 1.16 7.26
N TYR A 69 -7.60 0.19 7.52
CA TYR A 69 -7.25 -0.82 6.52
C TYR A 69 -8.44 -1.69 6.10
N SER A 70 -9.41 -1.91 7.00
CA SER A 70 -10.65 -2.63 6.68
C SER A 70 -11.47 -1.96 5.56
N GLU A 71 -11.47 -0.62 5.49
CA GLU A 71 -12.12 0.14 4.42
C GLU A 71 -11.43 -0.07 3.08
N VAL A 72 -10.08 -0.13 3.08
CA VAL A 72 -9.30 -0.43 1.88
C VAL A 72 -9.57 -1.85 1.40
N LEU A 73 -9.60 -2.84 2.31
CA LEU A 73 -9.94 -4.21 1.96
C LEU A 73 -11.34 -4.32 1.35
N LYS A 74 -12.31 -3.57 1.87
CA LYS A 74 -13.68 -3.53 1.31
C LYS A 74 -13.70 -3.06 -0.14
N GLU A 75 -12.90 -2.05 -0.49
CA GLU A 75 -12.80 -1.57 -1.87
C GLU A 75 -12.03 -2.56 -2.75
N LEU A 76 -10.94 -3.15 -2.25
CA LEU A 76 -10.16 -4.15 -2.98
C LEU A 76 -10.95 -5.42 -3.29
N ASN A 77 -11.78 -5.92 -2.37
CA ASN A 77 -12.55 -7.16 -2.53
C ASN A 77 -13.47 -7.18 -3.78
N LYS A 78 -13.79 -6.00 -4.32
CA LYS A 78 -14.56 -5.88 -5.57
C LYS A 78 -13.74 -6.35 -6.77
N VAL A 79 -12.43 -6.12 -6.76
CA VAL A 79 -11.53 -6.25 -7.91
C VAL A 79 -10.40 -7.28 -7.72
N VAL A 80 -10.14 -7.74 -6.50
CA VAL A 80 -9.10 -8.75 -6.17
C VAL A 80 -9.69 -10.10 -5.76
N GLU A 81 -8.93 -11.17 -6.00
CA GLU A 81 -9.20 -12.53 -5.55
C GLU A 81 -8.54 -12.79 -4.19
N GLY A 82 -9.28 -13.46 -3.30
CA GLY A 82 -8.77 -13.84 -1.98
C GLY A 82 -8.38 -12.64 -1.12
N THR A 83 -7.54 -12.91 -0.12
CA THR A 83 -7.05 -11.87 0.80
C THR A 83 -5.67 -11.39 0.36
N PRO A 84 -5.46 -10.06 0.19
CA PRO A 84 -4.14 -9.50 -0.08
C PRO A 84 -3.12 -9.89 0.99
N GLN A 85 -1.90 -10.22 0.56
CA GLN A 85 -0.80 -10.58 1.44
C GLN A 85 -0.01 -9.33 1.81
N VAL A 86 0.18 -9.09 3.11
CA VAL A 86 0.87 -7.89 3.61
C VAL A 86 2.21 -8.28 4.21
N LYS A 87 3.27 -7.57 3.81
CA LYS A 87 4.58 -7.61 4.44
C LYS A 87 5.01 -6.21 4.83
N THR A 88 5.78 -6.08 5.90
CA THR A 88 6.21 -4.78 6.41
C THR A 88 7.72 -4.72 6.58
N TYR A 89 8.29 -3.53 6.40
CA TYR A 89 9.74 -3.33 6.34
C TYR A 89 10.15 -1.98 6.92
N ASP A 90 11.26 -1.94 7.65
CA ASP A 90 12.00 -0.69 7.86
C ASP A 90 12.65 -0.28 6.54
N VAL A 91 12.38 0.95 6.09
CA VAL A 91 12.96 1.42 4.82
C VAL A 91 14.40 1.85 5.05
N ALA A 92 15.32 1.13 4.42
CA ALA A 92 16.75 1.42 4.53
C ALA A 92 17.17 2.67 3.74
N ASN A 93 16.70 2.82 2.49
CA ASN A 93 17.03 3.94 1.61
C ASN A 93 15.87 4.28 0.67
N SER A 94 15.81 5.53 0.22
CA SER A 94 14.84 5.99 -0.79
C SER A 94 15.35 7.26 -1.47
N THR A 95 15.43 7.26 -2.80
CA THR A 95 15.93 8.42 -3.56
C THR A 95 14.94 9.58 -3.63
N PRO A 96 13.60 9.40 -3.75
CA PRO A 96 12.68 10.53 -3.74
C PRO A 96 12.54 11.16 -2.34
N HIS A 97 12.61 10.33 -1.29
CA HIS A 97 12.39 10.76 0.09
C HIS A 97 13.69 11.12 0.84
N ASN A 98 14.84 11.13 0.15
CA ASN A 98 16.17 11.51 0.65
C ASN A 98 16.48 10.96 2.05
N ILE A 99 16.29 9.66 2.24
CA ILE A 99 16.53 9.02 3.53
C ILE A 99 18.03 8.84 3.72
N ALA A 100 18.58 9.49 4.74
CA ALA A 100 19.93 9.22 5.20
C ALA A 100 19.99 7.80 5.80
N ALA A 101 21.05 7.06 5.47
CA ALA A 101 21.31 5.77 6.10
C ALA A 101 21.31 5.93 7.62
N ARG A 102 20.59 5.03 8.33
CA ARG A 102 20.71 4.96 9.79
C ARG A 102 22.17 4.71 10.13
N ALA A 103 22.77 5.58 10.94
CA ALA A 103 24.10 5.31 11.50
C ALA A 103 24.05 3.96 12.23
N ALA A 104 25.03 3.11 11.98
CA ALA A 104 25.21 1.89 12.77
C ALA A 104 25.43 2.31 14.22
N ALA A 105 24.67 1.72 15.14
CA ALA A 105 24.91 1.84 16.58
C ALA A 105 26.11 0.97 16.98
#